data_AF-A0A6L9IUF9-F1
#
_entry.id   AF-A0A6L9IUF9-F1
#
_cell.length_a   1.000
_cell.length_b   1.000
_cell.length_c   1.000
_cell.angle_alpha   90.00
_cell.angle_beta   90.00
_cell.angle_gamma   90.00
#
_symmetry.space_group_name_H-M   'P 1'
#
loop_
_entity.id
_entity.type
_entity.pdbx_description
1 polymer ?
#
loop_
_entity_poly.entity_id
_entity_poly.type
_entity_poly.pdbx_seq_one_letter_code
_entity_poly.pdbx_strand_id
1 'polypeptide(L)' 'MPEACQFLDGCPMFAYFCRAAKKVYREMYCEGDFAACARRQLRMENNPVPDNLLPHGSTLWDDHQKPPKYWE' A
#
# COMPACT_ATOMS: atom_id res chain seq x y z
N MET A 1 -7.25 19.85 -7.55
CA MET A 1 -6.80 19.35 -6.24
C MET A 1 -6.79 17.84 -6.36
N PRO A 2 -5.72 17.11 -6.05
CA PRO A 2 -5.86 15.67 -5.99
C PRO A 2 -6.22 15.35 -4.53
N GLU A 3 -7.51 15.18 -4.29
CA GLU A 3 -8.15 15.23 -2.96
C GLU A 3 -8.05 13.90 -2.20
N ALA A 4 -7.65 12.82 -2.86
CA ALA A 4 -7.29 11.55 -2.26
C ALA A 4 -6.70 10.63 -3.33
N CYS A 5 -6.01 9.57 -2.92
CA CYS A 5 -5.68 8.46 -3.81
C CYS A 5 -6.97 7.80 -4.35
N GLN A 6 -7.19 7.82 -5.67
CA GLN A 6 -8.33 7.16 -6.33
C GLN A 6 -8.39 5.64 -6.12
N PHE A 7 -7.27 5.04 -5.71
CA PHE A 7 -7.16 3.61 -5.42
C PHE A 7 -7.29 3.28 -3.93
N LEU A 8 -7.63 4.25 -3.09
CA LEU A 8 -7.75 4.06 -1.64
C LEU A 8 -8.72 2.92 -1.29
N ASP A 9 -9.91 2.92 -1.87
CA ASP A 9 -10.97 1.97 -1.52
C ASP A 9 -10.62 0.51 -1.89
N GLY A 10 -9.82 0.34 -2.96
CA GLY A 10 -9.42 -0.97 -3.49
C GLY A 10 -7.93 -1.30 -3.31
N CYS A 11 -7.20 -0.62 -2.41
CA CYS A 11 -5.76 -0.83 -2.28
C CYS A 11 -5.46 -2.20 -1.65
N PRO A 12 -4.74 -3.12 -2.34
CA PRO A 12 -4.46 -4.48 -1.83
C PRO A 12 -3.68 -4.46 -0.52
N MET A 13 -2.90 -3.41 -0.29
CA MET A 13 -2.15 -3.19 0.94
C MET A 13 -3.07 -3.30 2.17
N PHE A 14 -4.26 -2.71 2.13
CA PHE A 14 -5.19 -2.75 3.25
C PHE A 14 -5.67 -4.16 3.60
N ALA A 15 -5.48 -5.17 2.75
CA ALA A 15 -5.75 -6.56 3.14
C ALA A 15 -4.76 -7.09 4.19
N TYR A 16 -3.52 -6.58 4.20
CA TYR A 16 -2.43 -7.07 5.07
C TYR A 16 -2.21 -6.23 6.33
N PHE A 17 -2.78 -5.03 6.39
CA PHE A 17 -2.60 -4.11 7.51
C PHE A 17 -3.80 -4.08 8.46
N CYS A 18 -3.51 -3.99 9.75
CA CYS A 18 -4.53 -3.78 10.79
C CYS A 18 -5.11 -2.35 10.69
N ARG A 19 -6.33 -2.15 11.22
CA ARG A 19 -7.08 -0.88 11.11
C ARG A 19 -6.28 0.36 11.54
N ALA A 20 -5.44 0.24 12.56
CA ALA A 20 -4.57 1.32 13.03
C ALA A 20 -3.52 1.70 11.96
N ALA A 21 -2.81 0.72 11.42
CA ALA A 21 -1.83 0.96 10.36
C ALA A 21 -2.50 1.50 9.09
N LYS A 22 -3.70 1.01 8.72
CA LYS A 22 -4.45 1.56 7.57
C LYS A 22 -4.66 3.07 7.72
N LYS A 23 -5.04 3.52 8.92
CA LYS A 23 -5.28 4.93 9.21
C LYS A 23 -4.01 5.76 9.03
N VAL A 24 -2.88 5.30 9.57
CA VAL A 24 -1.58 5.98 9.42
C VAL A 24 -1.16 6.09 7.96
N TYR A 25 -1.23 5.00 7.19
CA TYR A 25 -0.87 5.03 5.77
C TYR A 25 -1.84 5.87 4.93
N ARG A 26 -3.11 5.88 5.31
CA ARG A 26 -4.11 6.74 4.68
C ARG A 26 -3.78 8.21 4.92
N GLU A 27 -3.55 8.61 6.16
CA GLU A 27 -3.24 10.00 6.51
C GLU A 27 -1.90 10.45 5.90
N MET A 28 -0.86 9.61 5.94
CA MET A 28 0.46 9.99 5.42
C MET A 28 0.56 9.99 3.89
N TYR A 29 0.00 8.97 3.22
CA TYR A 29 0.16 8.82 1.78
C TYR A 29 -1.13 9.11 1.03
N CYS A 30 -2.27 8.57 1.45
CA CYS A 30 -3.48 8.69 0.63
C CYS A 30 -4.14 10.07 0.70
N GLU A 31 -4.04 10.74 1.84
CA GLU A 31 -4.53 12.10 2.11
C GLU A 31 -3.38 13.12 2.19
N GLY A 32 -2.14 12.64 2.34
CA GLY A 32 -0.91 13.42 2.22
C GLY A 32 -0.27 13.30 0.83
N ASP A 33 0.89 12.66 0.76
CA ASP A 33 1.67 12.58 -0.49
C ASP A 33 1.41 11.28 -1.26
N PHE A 34 0.25 11.19 -1.92
CA PHE A 34 -0.08 10.02 -2.75
C PHE A 34 0.71 10.03 -4.06
N ALA A 35 1.33 11.16 -4.44
CA ALA A 35 2.20 11.24 -5.61
C ALA A 35 3.49 10.45 -5.39
N ALA A 36 4.02 10.46 -4.17
CA ALA A 36 5.14 9.65 -3.72
C ALA A 36 4.80 8.15 -3.53
N CYS A 37 3.53 7.76 -3.65
CA CYS A 37 3.12 6.37 -3.46
C CYS A 37 3.58 5.46 -4.61
N ALA A 38 4.59 4.64 -4.37
CA ALA A 38 5.12 3.67 -5.35
C ALA A 38 4.05 2.69 -5.85
N ARG A 39 3.14 2.26 -4.96
CA ARG A 39 2.00 1.40 -5.36
C ARG A 39 1.06 2.10 -6.35
N ARG A 40 0.83 3.41 -6.19
CA ARG A 40 -0.01 4.19 -7.10
C ARG A 40 0.68 4.36 -8.44
N GLN A 41 1.97 4.64 -8.46
CA GLN A 41 2.76 4.77 -9.69
C GLN A 41 2.66 3.49 -10.53
N LEU A 42 2.93 2.33 -9.91
CA LEU A 42 2.78 1.04 -10.60
C LEU A 42 1.36 0.78 -11.12
N ARG A 43 0.31 1.12 -10.36
CA ARG A 43 -1.08 1.03 -10.85
C ARG A 43 -1.33 1.92 -12.06
N MET A 44 -0.82 3.14 -12.05
CA MET A 44 -0.97 4.09 -13.17
C MET A 44 -0.22 3.60 -14.40
N GLU A 45 0.90 2.91 -14.21
CA GLU A 45 1.68 2.26 -15.25
C GLU A 45 1.10 0.90 -15.71
N ASN A 46 -0.06 0.47 -15.20
CA ASN A 46 -0.65 -0.85 -15.43
C ASN A 46 0.25 -2.04 -15.05
N ASN A 47 1.26 -1.80 -14.19
CA ASN A 47 2.13 -2.84 -13.68
C ASN A 47 1.45 -3.61 -12.53
N PRO A 48 1.76 -4.91 -12.39
CA PRO A 48 1.33 -5.69 -11.24
C PRO A 48 1.92 -5.07 -9.96
N VAL A 49 1.06 -4.75 -8.99
CA VAL A 49 1.51 -4.19 -7.70
C VAL A 49 1.78 -5.34 -6.73
N PRO A 50 3.02 -5.50 -6.25
CA PRO A 50 3.33 -6.53 -5.27
C PRO A 50 2.53 -6.32 -3.98
N ASP A 51 2.03 -7.40 -3.39
CA ASP A 51 1.30 -7.35 -2.13
C ASP A 51 2.16 -6.81 -0.98
N ASN A 52 3.46 -7.10 -1.00
CA ASN A 52 4.44 -6.59 -0.05
C ASN A 52 4.87 -5.14 -0.30
N LEU A 53 4.62 -4.54 -1.47
CA LEU A 53 5.12 -3.20 -1.72
C LEU A 53 4.42 -2.16 -0.85
N LEU A 54 5.17 -1.34 -0.12
CA LEU A 54 4.67 -0.25 0.70
C LEU A 54 4.60 1.05 -0.12
N PRO A 55 3.77 2.03 0.29
CA PRO A 55 3.61 3.27 -0.44
C PRO A 55 4.92 4.07 -0.53
N HIS A 56 5.83 3.93 0.43
CA HIS A 56 7.15 4.58 0.38
C HIS A 56 8.20 3.85 -0.45
N GLY A 57 7.85 2.72 -1.08
CA GLY A 57 8.78 1.95 -1.91
C GLY A 57 9.51 0.82 -1.20
N SER A 58 9.47 0.71 0.13
CA SER A 58 9.98 -0.50 0.81
C SER A 58 9.02 -1.68 0.66
N THR A 59 9.49 -2.87 0.96
CA THR A 59 8.67 -4.09 0.99
C THR A 59 8.32 -4.48 2.44
N LEU A 60 7.13 -5.05 2.64
CA LEU A 60 6.66 -5.59 3.92
C LEU A 60 7.45 -6.85 4.32
N TRP A 61 7.94 -7.59 3.31
CA TRP A 61 8.82 -8.73 3.46
C TRP A 61 9.81 -8.77 2.29
N ASP A 62 11.05 -9.15 2.59
CA ASP A 62 12.10 -9.44 1.61
C ASP A 62 11.78 -10.78 0.92
N ASP A 63 12.09 -10.91 -0.37
CA ASP A 63 11.52 -11.84 -1.36
C ASP A 63 11.64 -13.36 -1.06
N HIS A 64 12.07 -13.77 0.14
CA HIS A 64 12.30 -15.18 0.48
C HIS A 64 11.41 -15.78 1.56
N GLN A 65 10.63 -15.00 2.31
CA GLN A 65 9.69 -15.58 3.28
C GLN A 65 8.43 -14.73 3.37
N LYS A 66 7.37 -15.16 2.67
CA LYS A 66 6.00 -14.75 3.02
C LYS A 66 5.81 -15.15 4.48
N PRO A 67 5.65 -14.22 5.43
CA PRO A 67 5.52 -14.59 6.83
C PRO A 67 4.32 -15.54 6.94
N PRO A 68 4.42 -16.63 7.71
CA PRO A 68 3.31 -17.55 7.86
C PRO A 68 2.09 -16.76 8.32
N LYS A 69 0.93 -17.16 7.80
CA LYS A 69 -0.37 -16.57 8.11
C LYS A 69 -0.60 -16.73 9.62
N TYR A 70 -0.17 -15.78 10.43
CA TYR A 70 -0.48 -15.80 11.87
C TYR A 70 -1.94 -15.39 12.06
N TRP A 71 -2.86 -16.31 11.75
CA TRP A 71 -4.25 -16.31 12.19
C TRP A 71 -4.98 -17.65 11.96
N GLU A 72 -4.28 -18.79 11.85
CA GLU A 72 -4.93 -20.09 12.08
C GLU A 72 -4.94 -20.44 13.56
#